data_AF-A0A7X4CQ43-F1
#
_entry.id   AF-A0A7X4CQ43-F1
#
_cell.length_a   1.000
_cell.length_b   1.000
_cell.length_c   1.000
_cell.angle_alpha   90.00
_cell.angle_beta   90.00
_cell.angle_gamma   90.00
#
_symmetry.space_group_name_H-M   'P 1'
#
loop_
_entity.id
_entity.type
_entity.pdbx_description
1 polymer ?
#
loop_
_entity_poly.entity_id
_entity_poly.type
_entity_poly.pdbx_seq_one_letter_code
_entity_poly.pdbx_strand_id
1 'polypeptide(L)'
;MKRYILDHIAILTLLLTLGVPIYSYAQGQVNVKGGPIPEAEWMVDVAGVGLGEDHSNVDTWITKWYGPDGNYENNGGFGKSAPKDLIDEGTDGKLDQLKLSTVTGLNKTKSVDINWPLNGGKRGWTVFEINPESANNTWKEGGEPNNFDTYAICVIDAPKTMKSVMSPAHDDHAQIWINGEKWYNHSQWTGGTKKVNYNVEVELKKGANVLLFRCGEGGGSAYLNLHFDDATHDAVDIYPDQADDKISFFKEITGALAIEPTDKLTTIWADIKR
;
A
#
# COMPACT_ATOMS: atom_id res chain seq x y z
N MET A 1 70.05 15.50 42.37
CA MET A 1 69.77 14.08 42.68
C MET A 1 68.30 13.97 43.03
N LYS A 2 67.57 13.10 42.31
CA LYS A 2 66.16 12.67 42.48
C LYS A 2 65.02 13.64 42.14
N ARG A 3 64.42 13.33 40.98
CA ARG A 3 63.05 13.64 40.52
C ARG A 3 62.01 13.13 41.52
N TYR A 4 60.92 13.88 41.70
CA TYR A 4 59.63 13.31 42.08
C TYR A 4 58.62 13.59 40.96
N ILE A 5 58.27 12.50 40.27
CA ILE A 5 57.09 12.33 39.44
C ILE A 5 56.03 11.70 40.35
N LEU A 6 54.75 11.96 40.06
CA LEU A 6 53.51 11.25 40.39
C LEU A 6 52.45 12.26 40.85
N ASP A 7 51.19 12.24 40.44
CA ASP A 7 50.45 11.59 39.35
C ASP A 7 49.12 12.35 39.32
N HIS A 8 48.63 12.74 38.14
CA HIS A 8 47.28 13.28 37.99
C HIS A 8 46.39 12.16 37.43
N ILE A 9 45.57 11.58 38.31
CA ILE A 9 44.52 10.64 37.92
C ILE A 9 43.38 11.48 37.33
N ALA A 10 43.27 11.47 36.01
CA ALA A 10 42.09 11.94 35.31
C ALA A 10 41.01 10.85 35.40
N ILE A 11 39.94 11.10 36.17
CA ILE A 11 38.75 10.25 36.18
C ILE A 11 37.93 10.59 34.94
N LEU A 12 38.01 9.72 33.93
CA LEU A 12 37.15 9.75 32.75
C LEU A 12 35.82 9.07 33.11
N THR A 13 34.79 9.87 33.42
CA THR A 13 33.44 9.36 33.65
C THR A 13 32.80 9.00 32.31
N LEU A 14 32.86 7.72 31.94
CA LEU A 14 32.15 7.17 30.80
C LEU A 14 30.65 7.07 31.15
N LEU A 15 29.86 8.06 30.71
CA LEU A 15 28.40 7.99 30.74
C LEU A 15 27.95 6.92 29.74
N LEU A 16 27.76 5.69 30.21
CA LEU A 16 26.97 4.69 29.51
C LEU A 16 25.51 5.16 29.52
N THR A 17 25.09 5.86 28.46
CA THR A 17 23.67 5.99 28.15
C THR A 17 23.20 4.63 27.69
N LEU A 18 22.72 3.81 28.63
CA LEU A 18 21.87 2.67 28.32
C LEU A 18 20.64 3.25 27.64
N GLY A 19 20.62 3.17 26.30
CA GLY A 19 19.44 3.46 25.51
C GLY A 19 18.36 2.50 25.97
N VAL A 20 17.44 3.00 26.78
CA VAL A 20 16.19 2.32 27.05
C VAL A 20 15.50 2.23 25.69
N PRO A 21 15.22 1.03 25.13
CA PRO A 21 14.33 0.96 23.99
C PRO A 21 13.01 1.56 24.45
N ILE A 22 12.67 2.72 23.90
CA ILE A 22 11.33 3.26 23.99
C ILE A 22 10.48 2.26 23.21
N TYR A 23 9.90 1.29 23.93
CA TYR A 23 8.80 0.50 23.41
C TYR A 23 7.66 1.49 23.21
N SER A 24 7.51 1.99 21.99
CA SER A 24 6.30 2.68 21.60
C SER A 24 5.18 1.63 21.64
N TYR A 25 4.22 1.85 22.54
CA TYR A 25 3.10 0.93 22.78
C TYR A 25 1.99 1.09 21.72
N ALA A 26 2.35 1.39 20.47
CA ALA A 26 1.39 1.59 19.38
C ALA A 26 1.77 0.87 18.06
N GLN A 27 2.90 0.18 18.00
CA GLN A 27 3.37 -0.47 16.77
C GLN A 27 3.02 -1.97 16.77
N GLY A 28 2.32 -2.44 15.74
CA GLY A 28 2.23 -3.86 15.42
C GLY A 28 3.63 -4.44 15.23
N GLN A 29 3.88 -5.67 15.69
CA GLN A 29 5.21 -6.27 15.61
C GLN A 29 5.59 -6.50 14.14
N VAL A 30 6.55 -5.76 13.59
CA VAL A 30 7.06 -6.01 12.24
C VAL A 30 7.63 -7.44 12.14
N ASN A 31 6.99 -8.30 11.35
CA ASN A 31 7.39 -9.69 11.13
C ASN A 31 7.72 -10.01 9.66
N VAL A 32 7.52 -9.05 8.74
CA VAL A 32 7.97 -9.17 7.34
C VAL A 32 8.93 -8.02 7.03
N LYS A 33 10.14 -8.38 6.60
CA LYS A 33 11.23 -7.46 6.24
C LYS A 33 11.95 -8.02 5.00
N GLY A 34 12.72 -7.17 4.32
CA GLY A 34 13.56 -7.61 3.20
C GLY A 34 13.25 -6.92 1.87
N GLY A 35 12.35 -5.94 1.87
CA GLY A 35 11.98 -5.21 0.66
C GLY A 35 10.85 -5.90 -0.12
N PRO A 36 10.64 -5.52 -1.39
CA PRO A 36 9.62 -6.13 -2.22
C PRO A 36 9.93 -7.60 -2.54
N ILE A 37 8.87 -8.38 -2.76
CA ILE A 37 8.93 -9.80 -3.13
C ILE A 37 9.58 -9.91 -4.52
N PRO A 38 10.65 -10.72 -4.68
CA PRO A 38 11.24 -10.99 -5.98
C PRO A 38 10.22 -11.61 -6.94
N GLU A 39 10.31 -11.31 -8.24
CA GLU A 39 9.35 -11.78 -9.24
C GLU A 39 9.17 -13.31 -9.26
N ALA A 40 10.25 -14.06 -9.08
CA ALA A 40 10.22 -15.52 -8.98
C ALA A 40 9.38 -16.05 -7.80
N GLU A 41 9.08 -15.20 -6.82
CA GLU A 41 8.37 -15.52 -5.58
C GLU A 41 7.02 -14.82 -5.48
N TRP A 42 6.55 -14.12 -6.52
CA TRP A 42 5.31 -13.35 -6.44
C TRP A 42 4.07 -14.15 -6.05
N MET A 43 4.05 -15.46 -6.31
CA MET A 43 2.93 -16.34 -5.92
C MET A 43 3.19 -17.15 -4.66
N VAL A 44 4.35 -16.93 -4.02
CA VAL A 44 4.67 -17.52 -2.73
C VAL A 44 4.01 -16.67 -1.65
N ASP A 45 3.34 -17.31 -0.69
CA ASP A 45 2.79 -16.62 0.46
C ASP A 45 3.90 -15.97 1.28
N VAL A 46 3.61 -14.81 1.86
CA VAL A 46 4.57 -14.09 2.70
C VAL A 46 5.10 -15.02 3.79
N ALA A 47 6.43 -15.09 3.90
CA ALA A 47 7.08 -16.06 4.78
C ALA A 47 6.94 -15.66 6.26
N GLY A 48 6.77 -16.66 7.12
CA GLY A 48 6.78 -16.48 8.58
C GLY A 48 5.54 -17.06 9.25
N VAL A 49 5.50 -16.91 10.58
CA VAL A 49 4.31 -17.24 11.38
C VAL A 49 3.47 -15.97 11.48
N GLY A 50 2.21 -16.07 11.06
CA GLY A 50 1.24 -14.98 11.21
C GLY A 50 1.04 -14.61 12.69
N LEU A 51 0.98 -13.32 12.97
CA LEU A 51 0.91 -12.79 14.34
C LEU A 51 -0.48 -12.97 14.97
N GLY A 52 -1.54 -12.89 14.16
CA GLY A 52 -2.92 -12.86 14.65
C GLY A 52 -3.22 -11.67 15.55
N GLU A 53 -2.57 -10.52 15.32
CA GLU A 53 -2.75 -9.32 16.12
C GLU A 53 -4.17 -8.76 15.95
N ASP A 54 -4.71 -8.22 17.05
CA ASP A 54 -6.02 -7.57 17.07
C ASP A 54 -5.85 -6.06 16.94
N HIS A 55 -6.22 -5.53 15.79
CA HIS A 55 -6.10 -4.11 15.46
C HIS A 55 -7.49 -3.42 15.52
N SER A 56 -8.45 -3.98 16.26
CA SER A 56 -9.78 -3.39 16.44
C SER A 56 -9.76 -1.97 17.01
N ASN A 57 -8.75 -1.66 17.84
CA ASN A 57 -8.58 -0.34 18.47
C ASN A 57 -7.86 0.69 17.57
N VAL A 58 -7.38 0.30 16.39
CA VAL A 58 -6.78 1.24 15.42
C VAL A 58 -7.91 2.01 14.74
N ASP A 59 -7.80 3.33 14.68
CA ASP A 59 -8.75 4.26 14.07
C ASP A 59 -8.31 4.76 12.68
N THR A 60 -7.04 4.56 12.32
CA THR A 60 -6.42 5.02 11.07
C THR A 60 -6.58 4.07 9.87
N TRP A 61 -7.60 3.21 9.89
CA TRP A 61 -7.92 2.37 8.72
C TRP A 61 -8.26 3.21 7.49
N ILE A 62 -7.67 2.88 6.34
CA ILE A 62 -7.98 3.55 5.08
C ILE A 62 -9.39 3.13 4.63
N THR A 63 -10.31 4.08 4.62
CA THR A 63 -11.72 3.83 4.26
C THR A 63 -12.05 4.19 2.82
N LYS A 64 -11.39 5.18 2.22
CA LYS A 64 -11.64 5.60 0.84
C LYS A 64 -10.57 5.09 -0.12
N TRP A 65 -11.05 4.64 -1.27
CA TRP A 65 -10.25 3.98 -2.29
C TRP A 65 -10.69 4.38 -3.68
N TYR A 66 -9.73 4.50 -4.60
CA TYR A 66 -9.98 4.61 -6.02
C TYR A 66 -9.90 3.24 -6.68
N GLY A 67 -10.76 2.91 -7.64
CA GLY A 67 -10.68 1.63 -8.32
C GLY A 67 -11.76 1.45 -9.39
N PRO A 68 -11.84 0.25 -9.99
CA PRO A 68 -12.88 -0.08 -10.95
C PRO A 68 -14.27 0.08 -10.31
N ASP A 69 -15.22 0.61 -11.08
CA ASP A 69 -16.62 0.77 -10.67
C ASP A 69 -17.36 -0.58 -10.74
N GLY A 70 -16.96 -1.50 -9.86
CA GLY A 70 -17.44 -2.88 -9.80
C GLY A 70 -16.31 -3.90 -9.70
N ASN A 71 -16.63 -5.12 -9.27
CA ASN A 71 -15.67 -6.21 -9.14
C ASN A 71 -15.40 -6.90 -10.50
N TYR A 72 -14.32 -7.68 -10.56
CA TYR A 72 -14.18 -8.76 -11.54
C TYR A 72 -14.97 -9.96 -11.02
N GLU A 73 -16.03 -10.35 -11.72
CA GLU A 73 -16.98 -11.37 -11.25
C GLU A 73 -16.67 -12.75 -11.86
N ASN A 74 -17.22 -13.83 -11.30
CA ASN A 74 -17.07 -15.19 -11.83
C ASN A 74 -15.61 -15.65 -11.99
N ASN A 75 -14.75 -15.31 -11.03
CA ASN A 75 -13.31 -15.59 -11.07
C ASN A 75 -12.98 -17.10 -10.97
N GLY A 76 -13.96 -17.91 -10.57
CA GLY A 76 -13.86 -19.36 -10.43
C GLY A 76 -13.03 -19.83 -9.22
N GLY A 77 -12.84 -18.93 -8.24
CA GLY A 77 -12.02 -19.07 -7.05
C GLY A 77 -10.65 -18.42 -7.20
N PHE A 78 -10.12 -17.83 -6.11
CA PHE A 78 -8.84 -17.11 -6.13
C PHE A 78 -7.68 -17.95 -6.67
N GLY A 79 -7.65 -19.27 -6.42
CA GLY A 79 -6.59 -20.14 -6.95
C GLY A 79 -6.49 -20.14 -8.47
N LYS A 80 -7.56 -19.77 -9.18
CA LYS A 80 -7.59 -19.59 -10.64
C LYS A 80 -7.32 -18.15 -11.08
N SER A 81 -7.77 -17.16 -10.31
CA SER A 81 -7.65 -15.76 -10.69
C SER A 81 -6.32 -15.14 -10.27
N ALA A 82 -5.75 -15.53 -9.13
CA ALA A 82 -4.55 -14.94 -8.55
C ALA A 82 -3.30 -14.97 -9.45
N PRO A 83 -3.05 -16.03 -10.26
CA PRO A 83 -1.92 -16.04 -11.20
C PRO A 83 -2.13 -15.17 -12.45
N LYS A 84 -3.34 -14.65 -12.68
CA LYS A 84 -3.67 -13.84 -13.86
C LYS A 84 -3.55 -12.37 -13.55
N ASP A 85 -3.13 -11.60 -14.55
CA ASP A 85 -3.27 -10.14 -14.53
C ASP A 85 -4.62 -9.74 -15.12
N LEU A 86 -5.62 -9.57 -14.26
CA LEU A 86 -6.98 -9.25 -14.71
C LEU A 86 -7.08 -7.82 -15.24
N ILE A 87 -6.16 -6.93 -14.85
CA ILE A 87 -6.10 -5.57 -15.38
C ILE A 87 -5.56 -5.59 -16.82
N ASP A 88 -4.54 -6.40 -17.09
CA ASP A 88 -4.04 -6.65 -18.45
C ASP A 88 -5.13 -7.23 -19.35
N GLU A 89 -5.81 -8.30 -18.89
CA GLU A 89 -6.95 -8.91 -19.59
C GLU A 89 -8.05 -7.88 -19.87
N GLY A 90 -8.43 -7.10 -18.87
CA GLY A 90 -9.54 -6.15 -18.96
C GLY A 90 -9.23 -4.90 -19.79
N THR A 91 -7.95 -4.57 -20.00
CA THR A 91 -7.55 -3.36 -20.72
C THR A 91 -6.88 -3.64 -22.06
N ASP A 92 -6.81 -4.92 -22.47
CA ASP A 92 -6.15 -5.35 -23.71
C ASP A 92 -4.68 -4.89 -23.75
N GLY A 93 -3.96 -5.14 -22.66
CA GLY A 93 -2.53 -4.84 -22.50
C GLY A 93 -2.16 -3.36 -22.30
N LYS A 94 -3.14 -2.46 -22.18
CA LYS A 94 -2.87 -1.01 -22.00
C LYS A 94 -2.38 -0.69 -20.60
N LEU A 95 -2.85 -1.46 -19.62
CA LEU A 95 -2.46 -1.46 -18.22
C LEU A 95 -2.20 -2.91 -17.79
N ASP A 96 -1.39 -3.08 -16.75
CA ASP A 96 -1.24 -4.32 -15.98
C ASP A 96 -1.17 -3.92 -14.49
N GLN A 97 -1.20 -4.87 -13.56
CA GLN A 97 -1.22 -4.57 -12.12
C GLN A 97 0.03 -3.80 -11.67
N LEU A 98 1.20 -4.14 -12.23
CA LEU A 98 2.45 -3.44 -11.92
C LEU A 98 2.37 -1.98 -12.36
N LYS A 99 2.06 -1.72 -13.62
CA LYS A 99 1.90 -0.38 -14.18
C LYS A 99 0.82 0.38 -13.42
N LEU A 100 -0.31 -0.25 -13.11
CA LEU A 100 -1.43 0.38 -12.39
C LEU A 100 -0.98 0.88 -10.99
N SER A 101 -0.07 0.17 -10.33
CA SER A 101 0.56 0.60 -9.07
C SER A 101 1.66 1.68 -9.23
N THR A 102 1.73 2.35 -10.38
CA THR A 102 2.65 3.49 -10.61
C THR A 102 1.87 4.76 -10.93
N VAL A 103 2.49 5.93 -10.74
CA VAL A 103 1.93 7.22 -11.18
C VAL A 103 1.57 7.22 -12.67
N THR A 104 2.41 6.59 -13.50
CA THR A 104 2.18 6.52 -14.94
C THR A 104 0.94 5.69 -15.28
N GLY A 105 0.77 4.51 -14.68
CA GLY A 105 -0.42 3.69 -14.93
C GLY A 105 -1.67 4.26 -14.27
N LEU A 106 -1.57 4.81 -13.06
CA LEU A 106 -2.67 5.54 -12.43
C LEU A 106 -3.20 6.64 -13.35
N ASN A 107 -2.32 7.45 -13.95
CA ASN A 107 -2.74 8.49 -14.89
C ASN A 107 -3.43 7.95 -16.16
N LYS A 108 -3.13 6.73 -16.60
CA LYS A 108 -3.83 6.12 -17.75
C LYS A 108 -5.29 5.80 -17.44
N THR A 109 -5.66 5.60 -16.18
CA THR A 109 -7.08 5.36 -15.80
C THR A 109 -8.00 6.56 -16.11
N LYS A 110 -7.43 7.74 -16.41
CA LYS A 110 -8.19 8.89 -16.93
C LYS A 110 -8.88 8.59 -18.26
N SER A 111 -8.29 7.73 -19.10
CA SER A 111 -8.74 7.46 -20.47
C SER A 111 -8.83 5.98 -20.83
N VAL A 112 -8.33 5.08 -19.99
CA VAL A 112 -8.42 3.63 -20.16
C VAL A 112 -9.39 3.07 -19.14
N ASP A 113 -10.58 2.70 -19.61
CA ASP A 113 -11.55 1.92 -18.86
C ASP A 113 -11.26 0.41 -19.00
N ILE A 114 -11.88 -0.38 -18.14
CA ILE A 114 -11.77 -1.84 -18.11
C ILE A 114 -12.98 -2.46 -18.82
N ASN A 115 -12.76 -3.59 -19.48
CA ASN A 115 -13.80 -4.45 -20.03
C ASN A 115 -13.48 -5.92 -19.78
N TRP A 116 -14.25 -6.55 -18.92
CA TRP A 116 -14.18 -7.98 -18.58
C TRP A 116 -15.42 -8.70 -19.11
N PRO A 117 -15.52 -9.05 -20.41
CA PRO A 117 -16.80 -9.34 -21.07
C PRO A 117 -17.66 -10.44 -20.41
N LEU A 118 -17.01 -11.43 -19.79
CA LEU A 118 -17.66 -12.55 -19.12
C LEU A 118 -17.59 -12.45 -17.58
N ASN A 119 -16.89 -11.44 -17.06
CA ASN A 119 -16.45 -11.33 -15.67
C ASN A 119 -16.75 -9.94 -15.09
N GLY A 120 -17.93 -9.40 -15.43
CA GLY A 120 -18.44 -8.11 -14.95
C GLY A 120 -18.80 -7.14 -16.09
N GLY A 121 -18.12 -7.20 -17.22
CA GLY A 121 -18.34 -6.32 -18.36
C GLY A 121 -17.54 -5.04 -18.28
N LYS A 122 -18.09 -3.93 -18.78
CA LYS A 122 -17.41 -2.64 -18.77
C LYS A 122 -17.38 -2.04 -17.37
N ARG A 123 -16.23 -1.51 -16.97
CA ARG A 123 -16.01 -0.85 -15.69
C ARG A 123 -15.27 0.46 -15.94
N GLY A 124 -15.88 1.56 -15.51
CA GLY A 124 -15.16 2.81 -15.36
C GLY A 124 -14.28 2.77 -14.12
N TRP A 125 -13.87 3.95 -13.67
CA TRP A 125 -13.16 4.11 -12.41
C TRP A 125 -13.88 5.12 -11.53
N THR A 126 -13.93 4.86 -10.24
CA THR A 126 -14.60 5.70 -9.25
C THR A 126 -13.86 5.68 -7.93
N VAL A 127 -14.20 6.61 -7.05
CA VAL A 127 -13.89 6.48 -5.63
C VAL A 127 -15.03 5.71 -4.96
N PHE A 128 -14.68 4.89 -3.99
CA PHE A 128 -15.62 4.20 -3.13
C PHE A 128 -15.11 4.19 -1.70
N GLU A 129 -16.04 4.09 -0.75
CA GLU A 129 -15.74 4.00 0.66
C GLU A 129 -16.10 2.61 1.18
N ILE A 130 -15.27 2.07 2.05
CA ILE A 130 -15.46 0.81 2.74
C ILE A 130 -15.65 1.07 4.24
N ASN A 131 -16.43 0.21 4.89
CA ASN A 131 -16.51 0.15 6.34
C ASN A 131 -15.56 -0.96 6.85
N PRO A 132 -14.47 -0.64 7.57
CA PRO A 132 -13.56 -1.65 8.10
C PRO A 132 -14.20 -2.61 9.12
N GLU A 133 -15.35 -2.27 9.68
CA GLU A 133 -16.12 -3.16 10.56
C GLU A 133 -16.94 -4.22 9.81
N SER A 134 -17.18 -4.01 8.50
CA SER A 134 -18.00 -4.91 7.71
C SER A 134 -17.18 -6.07 7.15
N ALA A 135 -17.65 -7.30 7.38
CA ALA A 135 -17.07 -8.51 6.80
C ALA A 135 -17.33 -8.65 5.29
N ASN A 136 -18.14 -7.77 4.70
CA ASN A 136 -18.51 -7.76 3.27
C ASN A 136 -18.23 -6.38 2.66
N ASN A 137 -17.09 -5.76 2.98
CA ASN A 137 -16.79 -4.38 2.59
C ASN A 137 -16.25 -4.23 1.16
N THR A 138 -15.97 -5.33 0.47
CA THR A 138 -15.48 -5.33 -0.93
C THR A 138 -16.55 -5.72 -1.96
N TRP A 139 -17.62 -6.36 -1.52
CA TRP A 139 -18.75 -6.70 -2.38
C TRP A 139 -19.47 -5.41 -2.81
N LYS A 140 -19.61 -5.22 -4.13
CA LYS A 140 -20.36 -4.11 -4.70
C LYS A 140 -21.82 -4.52 -4.90
N GLU A 141 -22.72 -3.68 -4.42
CA GLU A 141 -24.17 -3.92 -4.52
C GLU A 141 -24.59 -4.21 -5.97
N GLY A 142 -25.35 -5.28 -6.16
CA GLY A 142 -25.78 -5.74 -7.50
C GLY A 142 -24.79 -6.66 -8.23
N GLY A 143 -23.60 -6.89 -7.69
CA GLY A 143 -22.64 -7.89 -8.17
C GLY A 143 -22.82 -9.28 -7.56
N GLU A 144 -22.14 -10.28 -8.12
CA GLU A 144 -22.10 -11.64 -7.54
C GLU A 144 -21.41 -11.60 -6.15
N PRO A 145 -22.04 -12.12 -5.10
CA PRO A 145 -21.50 -12.10 -3.74
C PRO A 145 -20.35 -13.09 -3.49
N ASN A 146 -19.99 -13.93 -4.46
CA ASN A 146 -18.88 -14.88 -4.37
C ASN A 146 -18.05 -14.94 -5.66
N ASN A 147 -16.86 -15.54 -5.60
CA ASN A 147 -15.94 -15.70 -6.71
C ASN A 147 -15.66 -14.39 -7.45
N PHE A 148 -15.17 -13.37 -6.75
CA PHE A 148 -14.82 -12.09 -7.37
C PHE A 148 -13.45 -11.56 -6.95
N ASP A 149 -12.90 -10.64 -7.73
CA ASP A 149 -11.71 -9.87 -7.37
C ASP A 149 -12.04 -8.38 -7.25
N THR A 150 -11.49 -7.74 -6.23
CA THR A 150 -11.61 -6.31 -5.95
C THR A 150 -10.26 -5.65 -6.08
N TYR A 151 -10.23 -4.47 -6.70
CA TYR A 151 -9.05 -3.63 -6.81
C TYR A 151 -9.30 -2.29 -6.12
N ALA A 152 -8.39 -1.92 -5.23
CA ALA A 152 -8.42 -0.69 -4.46
C ALA A 152 -7.07 0.01 -4.57
N ILE A 153 -7.09 1.32 -4.85
CA ILE A 153 -5.91 2.16 -5.07
C ILE A 153 -5.97 3.33 -4.12
N CYS A 154 -4.82 3.64 -3.51
CA CYS A 154 -4.61 4.92 -2.84
C CYS A 154 -3.27 5.53 -3.27
N VAL A 155 -3.14 6.84 -3.07
CA VAL A 155 -1.90 7.59 -3.26
C VAL A 155 -1.44 8.08 -1.90
N ILE A 156 -0.22 7.71 -1.53
CA ILE A 156 0.42 8.11 -0.28
C ILE A 156 1.46 9.18 -0.63
N ASP A 157 1.22 10.42 -0.24
CA ASP A 157 2.14 11.53 -0.43
C ASP A 157 3.08 11.66 0.77
N ALA A 158 4.30 11.15 0.62
CA ALA A 158 5.28 11.14 1.70
C ALA A 158 6.20 12.38 1.63
N PRO A 159 6.44 13.10 2.74
CA PRO A 159 7.23 14.34 2.74
C PRO A 159 8.72 14.11 2.45
N LYS A 160 9.18 12.87 2.63
CA LYS A 160 10.55 12.40 2.43
C LYS A 160 10.54 10.91 2.15
N THR A 161 11.67 10.38 1.69
CA THR A 161 11.88 8.93 1.70
C THR A 161 11.85 8.45 3.16
N MET A 162 11.02 7.46 3.45
CA MET A 162 10.82 6.94 4.81
C MET A 162 10.41 5.47 4.78
N LYS A 163 10.70 4.78 5.88
CA LYS A 163 10.12 3.46 6.15
C LYS A 163 8.74 3.64 6.76
N SER A 164 7.88 2.66 6.50
CA SER A 164 6.53 2.56 7.02
C SER A 164 6.22 1.10 7.35
N VAL A 165 5.24 0.87 8.22
CA VAL A 165 4.72 -0.48 8.49
C VAL A 165 3.32 -0.61 7.92
N MET A 166 3.17 -1.44 6.88
CA MET A 166 1.89 -1.74 6.25
C MET A 166 1.23 -2.96 6.91
N SER A 167 -0.04 -2.80 7.30
CA SER A 167 -0.78 -3.80 8.10
C SER A 167 -2.08 -4.19 7.38
N PRO A 168 -2.05 -5.15 6.44
CA PRO A 168 -3.23 -5.60 5.72
C PRO A 168 -4.06 -6.64 6.51
N ALA A 169 -5.37 -6.51 6.42
CA ALA A 169 -6.37 -7.52 6.79
C ALA A 169 -7.24 -7.83 5.56
N HIS A 170 -7.46 -9.11 5.24
CA HIS A 170 -8.12 -9.50 3.99
C HIS A 170 -8.80 -10.86 4.05
N ASP A 171 -9.74 -11.09 3.12
CA ASP A 171 -10.46 -12.34 2.92
C ASP A 171 -10.89 -12.48 1.45
N ASP A 172 -10.46 -13.50 0.69
CA ASP A 172 -9.62 -14.66 1.08
C ASP A 172 -8.13 -14.46 0.81
N HIS A 173 -7.80 -13.85 -0.33
CA HIS A 173 -6.45 -13.77 -0.86
C HIS A 173 -6.11 -12.33 -1.23
N ALA A 174 -4.90 -11.88 -0.88
CA ALA A 174 -4.49 -10.50 -1.15
C ALA A 174 -3.13 -10.40 -1.83
N GLN A 175 -3.03 -9.41 -2.72
CA GLN A 175 -1.80 -8.98 -3.37
C GLN A 175 -1.71 -7.47 -3.30
N ILE A 176 -0.55 -6.96 -2.88
CA ILE A 176 -0.34 -5.53 -2.72
C ILE A 176 0.94 -5.12 -3.43
N TRP A 177 0.84 -4.07 -4.23
CA TRP A 177 1.96 -3.43 -4.91
C TRP A 177 2.07 -1.98 -4.48
N ILE A 178 3.30 -1.47 -4.41
CA ILE A 178 3.61 -0.07 -4.20
C ILE A 178 4.65 0.33 -5.25
N ASN A 179 4.37 1.36 -6.04
CA ASN A 179 5.29 1.89 -7.06
C ASN A 179 5.80 0.88 -8.10
N GLY A 180 5.00 -0.13 -8.47
CA GLY A 180 5.39 -1.17 -9.43
C GLY A 180 6.09 -2.37 -8.80
N GLU A 181 6.29 -2.38 -7.48
CA GLU A 181 6.94 -3.47 -6.75
C GLU A 181 5.90 -4.21 -5.91
N LYS A 182 5.95 -5.55 -5.87
CA LYS A 182 5.02 -6.36 -5.07
C LYS A 182 5.53 -6.48 -3.64
N TRP A 183 4.73 -6.13 -2.64
CA TRP A 183 5.12 -6.15 -1.23
C TRP A 183 4.38 -7.21 -0.41
N TYR A 184 3.25 -7.69 -0.91
CA TYR A 184 2.43 -8.67 -0.20
C TYR A 184 1.80 -9.66 -1.17
N ASN A 185 1.79 -10.93 -0.78
CA ASN A 185 1.02 -12.01 -1.39
C ASN A 185 0.65 -12.97 -0.26
N HIS A 186 -0.64 -13.24 -0.05
CA HIS A 186 -1.05 -14.25 0.91
C HIS A 186 -2.38 -14.88 0.52
N SER A 187 -2.42 -16.20 0.50
CA SER A 187 -3.55 -17.00 0.03
C SER A 187 -4.60 -17.35 1.07
N GLN A 188 -4.35 -17.01 2.34
CA GLN A 188 -5.29 -17.25 3.42
C GLN A 188 -5.77 -15.93 4.01
N TRP A 189 -7.07 -15.89 4.30
CA TRP A 189 -7.72 -14.81 5.01
C TRP A 189 -7.08 -14.57 6.39
N THR A 190 -7.25 -13.36 6.92
CA THR A 190 -6.61 -12.96 8.18
C THR A 190 -7.37 -13.38 9.44
N GLY A 191 -8.54 -14.02 9.30
CA GLY A 191 -9.34 -14.50 10.43
C GLY A 191 -10.25 -13.42 11.05
N GLY A 192 -10.37 -12.25 10.43
CA GLY A 192 -11.26 -11.17 10.84
C GLY A 192 -10.89 -9.83 10.19
N THR A 193 -11.88 -8.93 10.08
CA THR A 193 -11.77 -7.66 9.35
C THR A 193 -10.65 -6.75 9.88
N LYS A 194 -10.34 -6.84 11.18
CA LYS A 194 -9.28 -6.06 11.83
C LYS A 194 -8.23 -6.96 12.50
N LYS A 195 -8.06 -8.18 12.00
CA LYS A 195 -6.98 -9.09 12.42
C LYS A 195 -5.81 -8.96 11.45
N VAL A 196 -4.61 -8.76 11.97
CA VAL A 196 -3.40 -8.60 11.16
C VAL A 196 -2.44 -9.74 11.44
N ASN A 197 -2.14 -10.50 10.39
CA ASN A 197 -1.17 -11.60 10.48
C ASN A 197 0.25 -11.15 10.16
N TYR A 198 0.41 -10.11 9.34
CA TYR A 198 1.71 -9.66 8.88
C TYR A 198 1.79 -8.15 8.85
N ASN A 199 2.74 -7.62 9.60
CA ASN A 199 3.15 -6.22 9.54
C ASN A 199 4.40 -6.15 8.65
N VAL A 200 4.25 -5.51 7.50
CA VAL A 200 5.25 -5.46 6.43
C VAL A 200 6.00 -4.15 6.48
N GLU A 201 7.33 -4.19 6.69
CA GLU A 201 8.17 -3.00 6.52
C GLU A 201 8.25 -2.65 5.03
N VAL A 202 7.75 -1.47 4.66
CA VAL A 202 7.76 -0.94 3.30
C VAL A 202 8.58 0.34 3.21
N GLU A 203 9.05 0.66 2.00
CA GLU A 203 9.73 1.93 1.72
C GLU A 203 8.83 2.84 0.89
N LEU A 204 8.60 4.05 1.41
CA LEU A 204 7.92 5.13 0.70
C LEU A 204 8.98 6.11 0.20
N LYS A 205 8.91 6.48 -1.08
CA LYS A 205 9.74 7.56 -1.65
C LYS A 205 9.11 8.91 -1.35
N LYS A 206 9.90 9.99 -1.37
CA LYS A 206 9.35 11.35 -1.31
C LYS A 206 8.32 11.59 -2.43
N GLY A 207 7.20 12.21 -2.09
CA GLY A 207 6.07 12.52 -2.95
C GLY A 207 5.11 11.34 -3.12
N ALA A 208 4.41 11.29 -4.25
CA ALA A 208 3.41 10.25 -4.53
C ALA A 208 3.98 8.82 -4.61
N ASN A 209 3.44 7.95 -3.76
CA ASN A 209 3.55 6.50 -3.81
C ASN A 209 2.18 5.92 -4.16
N VAL A 210 2.08 5.15 -5.24
CA VAL A 210 0.80 4.55 -5.64
C VAL A 210 0.74 3.13 -5.10
N LEU A 211 -0.26 2.85 -4.25
CA LEU A 211 -0.53 1.53 -3.71
C LEU A 211 -1.70 0.91 -4.49
N LEU A 212 -1.54 -0.33 -4.95
CA LEU A 212 -2.60 -1.16 -5.50
C LEU A 212 -2.82 -2.35 -4.58
N PHE A 213 -4.03 -2.50 -4.06
CA PHE A 213 -4.48 -3.64 -3.28
C PHE A 213 -5.50 -4.43 -4.11
N ARG A 214 -5.15 -5.65 -4.47
CA ARG A 214 -6.08 -6.66 -4.99
C ARG A 214 -6.50 -7.61 -3.87
N CYS A 215 -7.81 -7.84 -3.74
CA CYS A 215 -8.38 -8.88 -2.89
C CYS A 215 -9.24 -9.83 -3.72
N GLY A 216 -8.92 -11.11 -3.71
CA GLY A 216 -9.68 -12.17 -4.38
C GLY A 216 -10.48 -12.96 -3.37
N GLU A 217 -11.76 -13.14 -3.67
CA GLU A 217 -12.73 -13.89 -2.87
C GLU A 217 -13.06 -15.21 -3.60
N GLY A 218 -13.19 -16.29 -2.84
CA GLY A 218 -13.55 -17.63 -3.30
C GLY A 218 -14.85 -18.18 -2.73
N GLY A 219 -15.40 -17.58 -1.67
CA GLY A 219 -16.75 -17.84 -1.16
C GLY A 219 -16.94 -17.39 0.29
N GLY A 220 -18.05 -16.70 0.58
CA GLY A 220 -18.46 -16.34 1.94
C GLY A 220 -18.35 -14.86 2.25
N SER A 221 -17.46 -14.49 3.17
CA SER A 221 -17.20 -13.10 3.55
C SER A 221 -16.09 -12.52 2.69
N ALA A 222 -16.10 -11.21 2.51
CA ALA A 222 -15.19 -10.52 1.62
C ALA A 222 -14.80 -9.16 2.18
N TYR A 223 -13.55 -9.03 2.62
CA TYR A 223 -13.04 -7.75 3.11
C TYR A 223 -11.61 -7.48 2.65
N LEU A 224 -11.30 -6.20 2.48
CA LEU A 224 -9.95 -5.69 2.33
C LEU A 224 -9.84 -4.49 3.26
N ASN A 225 -8.84 -4.48 4.12
CA ASN A 225 -8.59 -3.42 5.08
C ASN A 225 -7.09 -3.22 5.19
N LEU A 226 -6.65 -1.98 5.30
CA LEU A 226 -5.24 -1.63 5.42
C LEU A 226 -5.10 -0.38 6.27
N HIS A 227 -4.10 -0.37 7.14
CA HIS A 227 -3.59 0.84 7.76
C HIS A 227 -2.06 0.80 7.78
N PHE A 228 -1.46 1.97 7.99
CA PHE A 228 -0.04 2.08 8.30
C PHE A 228 0.17 2.26 9.82
N ASP A 229 1.41 2.27 10.29
CA ASP A 229 1.71 2.68 11.65
C ASP A 229 1.44 4.17 11.88
N ASP A 230 1.20 4.54 13.15
CA ASP A 230 0.88 5.92 13.55
C ASP A 230 1.92 6.92 13.04
N ALA A 231 3.21 6.57 13.11
CA ALA A 231 4.29 7.43 12.62
C ALA A 231 4.21 7.72 11.11
N THR A 232 3.65 6.80 10.32
CA THR A 232 3.36 7.05 8.91
C THR A 232 2.11 7.89 8.76
N HIS A 233 1.02 7.54 9.44
CA HIS A 233 -0.24 8.29 9.36
C HIS A 233 -0.08 9.76 9.78
N ASP A 234 0.75 10.04 10.78
CA ASP A 234 1.06 11.40 11.23
C ASP A 234 1.91 12.20 10.23
N ALA A 235 2.60 11.50 9.32
CA ALA A 235 3.61 12.09 8.44
C ALA A 235 3.16 12.25 6.99
N VAL A 236 2.18 11.48 6.52
CA VAL A 236 1.79 11.40 5.11
C VAL A 236 0.34 11.83 4.90
N ASP A 237 0.04 12.34 3.71
CA ASP A 237 -1.34 12.45 3.25
C ASP A 237 -1.71 11.20 2.44
N ILE A 238 -2.90 10.63 2.68
CA ILE A 238 -3.41 9.46 1.93
C ILE A 238 -4.66 9.87 1.17
N TYR A 239 -4.65 9.62 -0.14
CA TYR A 239 -5.76 9.94 -1.03
C TYR A 239 -6.37 8.66 -1.64
N PRO A 240 -7.68 8.60 -1.90
CA PRO A 240 -8.67 9.66 -1.71
C PRO A 240 -8.93 10.00 -0.23
N ASP A 241 -9.09 11.29 0.10
CA ASP A 241 -9.56 11.75 1.42
C ASP A 241 -10.95 12.41 1.26
N GLN A 242 -11.02 13.48 0.47
CA GLN A 242 -12.28 14.21 0.24
C GLN A 242 -12.95 13.90 -1.10
N ALA A 243 -12.26 13.22 -2.03
CA ALA A 243 -12.87 12.86 -3.30
C ALA A 243 -13.91 11.74 -3.17
N ASP A 244 -14.93 11.81 -4.03
CA ASP A 244 -16.01 10.81 -4.13
C ASP A 244 -16.21 10.31 -5.58
N ASP A 245 -15.43 10.84 -6.52
CA ASP A 245 -15.46 10.42 -7.92
C ASP A 245 -14.07 10.52 -8.58
N LYS A 246 -13.94 10.01 -9.81
CA LYS A 246 -12.69 10.06 -10.59
C LYS A 246 -12.16 11.48 -10.78
N ILE A 247 -13.01 12.47 -10.99
CA ILE A 247 -12.60 13.84 -11.33
C ILE A 247 -12.01 14.52 -10.09
N SER A 248 -12.74 14.46 -8.98
CA SER A 248 -12.32 14.98 -7.67
C SER A 248 -11.06 14.28 -7.18
N PHE A 249 -10.93 12.97 -7.36
CA PHE A 249 -9.71 12.22 -7.01
C PHE A 249 -8.48 12.76 -7.73
N PHE A 250 -8.55 12.93 -9.05
CA PHE A 250 -7.40 13.46 -9.80
C PHE A 250 -7.09 14.92 -9.50
N LYS A 251 -8.10 15.71 -9.12
CA LYS A 251 -7.90 17.07 -8.63
C LYS A 251 -7.16 17.07 -7.30
N GLU A 252 -7.54 16.18 -6.38
CA GLU A 252 -6.97 16.04 -5.05
C GLU A 252 -5.49 15.66 -5.10
N ILE A 253 -5.13 14.63 -5.87
CA ILE A 253 -3.74 14.15 -5.94
C ILE A 253 -2.81 15.02 -6.80
N THR A 254 -3.32 16.09 -7.44
CA THR A 254 -2.51 16.91 -8.37
C THR A 254 -1.25 17.47 -7.70
N GLY A 255 -1.32 17.84 -6.42
CA GLY A 255 -0.17 18.32 -5.64
C GLY A 255 0.88 17.22 -5.43
N ALA A 256 0.46 16.03 -4.99
CA ALA A 256 1.34 14.88 -4.77
C ALA A 256 2.05 14.40 -6.03
N LEU A 257 1.39 14.53 -7.19
CA LEU A 257 1.95 14.18 -8.50
C LEU A 257 2.96 15.21 -9.03
N ALA A 258 2.95 16.44 -8.50
CA ALA A 258 3.81 17.54 -8.91
C ALA A 258 5.19 17.48 -8.21
N ILE A 259 5.87 16.34 -8.28
CA ILE A 259 7.28 16.28 -7.86
C ILE A 259 8.11 16.83 -9.02
N GLU A 260 8.88 17.89 -8.77
CA GLU A 260 9.85 18.38 -9.75
C GLU A 260 10.80 17.25 -10.18
N PRO A 261 11.11 17.12 -11.48
CA PRO A 261 12.09 16.13 -11.92
C PRO A 261 13.41 16.38 -11.19
N THR A 262 13.90 15.38 -10.47
CA THR A 262 15.14 15.42 -9.70
C THR A 262 16.38 15.71 -10.58
N ASP A 263 16.22 15.69 -11.91
CA ASP A 263 17.26 15.90 -12.92
C ASP A 263 17.07 17.14 -13.82
N LYS A 264 16.18 18.09 -13.50
CA LYS A 264 16.22 19.38 -14.19
C LYS A 264 17.41 20.19 -13.70
N LEU A 265 18.50 20.15 -14.46
CA LEU A 265 19.48 21.24 -14.52
C LEU A 265 18.69 22.56 -14.53
N THR A 266 18.90 23.39 -13.50
CA THR A 266 18.42 24.77 -13.47
C THR A 266 18.79 25.44 -14.78
N THR A 267 17.84 25.57 -15.71
CA THR A 267 18.04 26.35 -16.93
C THR A 267 17.91 27.80 -16.51
N ILE A 268 19.05 28.42 -16.17
CA ILE A 268 19.15 29.86 -16.00
C ILE A 268 18.99 30.46 -17.41
N TRP A 269 17.79 30.94 -17.72
CA TRP A 269 17.49 31.64 -18.99
C TRP A 269 18.05 33.07 -19.04
N ALA A 270 18.76 33.50 -17.99
CA ALA A 270 19.40 34.81 -17.92
C ALA A 270 20.87 34.69 -18.33
N ASP A 271 21.16 34.54 -19.63
CA ASP A 271 22.43 35.02 -20.22
C ASP A 271 22.52 35.02 -21.76
N ILE A 272 21.44 34.72 -22.50
CA ILE A 272 21.45 34.94 -23.97
C ILE A 272 20.96 36.35 -24.27
N LYS A 273 21.80 37.34 -23.98
CA LYS A 273 21.93 38.58 -24.75
C LYS A 273 23.38 39.07 -24.67
N ARG A 274 24.16 38.71 -25.69
CA ARG A 274 25.31 39.50 -26.16
C ARG A 274 25.29 39.53 -27.68
#